data_AF-A0A1E1WT24-F1
#
_entry.id   AF-A0A1E1WT24-F1
#
_cell.length_a   1.000
_cell.length_b   1.000
_cell.length_c   1.000
_cell.angle_alpha   90.00
_cell.angle_beta   90.00
_cell.angle_gamma   90.00
#
_symmetry.space_group_name_H-M   'P 1'
#
loop_
_entity.id
_entity.type
_entity.pdbx_description
1 polymer ?
#
loop_
_entity_poly.entity_id
_entity_poly.type
_entity_poly.pdbx_seq_one_letter_code
_entity_poly.pdbx_strand_id
1 'polypeptide(L)'
;GTFILPYISSTKSPQQIMGSLVKQFLSKQREVTPGEVYHVTFMPCYDKKLEASREDFYSDVLNCHDVDCVITAIELEQMLDSNSKSLSDVEGIELDWPWSEREGPTSVRR
;
A
#
# COMPACT_ATOMS: atom_id res chain seq x y z
N GLY A 1 -14.96 22.53 -14.89
CA GLY A 1 -13.57 22.45 -14.38
C GLY A 1 -12.65 21.58 -15.23
N THR A 2 -12.90 21.40 -16.53
CA THR A 2 -12.14 20.48 -17.40
C THR A 2 -10.91 21.11 -18.05
N PHE A 3 -10.72 22.43 -17.94
CA PHE A 3 -9.62 23.14 -18.61
C PHE A 3 -8.23 22.67 -18.15
N ILE A 4 -8.06 22.35 -16.86
CA ILE A 4 -6.75 21.99 -16.30
C ILE A 4 -6.47 20.47 -16.34
N LEU A 5 -7.51 19.63 -16.39
CA LEU A 5 -7.37 18.17 -16.26
C LEU A 5 -6.40 17.54 -17.28
N PRO A 6 -6.36 17.95 -18.57
CA PRO A 6 -5.42 17.38 -19.53
C PRO A 6 -3.94 17.65 -19.23
N TYR A 7 -3.65 18.64 -18.39
CA TYR A 7 -2.28 19.01 -18.01
C TYR A 7 -1.83 18.36 -16.69
N ILE A 8 -2.74 17.67 -15.98
CA ILE A 8 -2.40 16.90 -14.79
C ILE A 8 -1.82 15.57 -15.24
N SER A 9 -0.76 15.12 -14.57
CA SER A 9 -0.17 13.80 -14.84
C SER A 9 -1.22 12.69 -14.68
N SER A 10 -1.28 11.78 -15.65
CA SER A 10 -2.06 10.55 -15.56
C SER A 10 -1.40 9.49 -14.67
N THR A 11 -0.22 9.79 -14.12
CA THR A 11 0.51 8.87 -13.25
C THR A 11 -0.24 8.69 -11.94
N LYS A 12 -0.49 7.43 -11.57
CA LYS A 12 -1.02 7.03 -10.27
C LYS A 12 -0.12 7.54 -9.13
N SER A 13 -0.67 7.77 -7.94
CA SER A 13 0.16 8.11 -6.79
C SER A 13 1.02 6.92 -6.33
N PRO A 14 2.08 7.12 -5.52
CA PRO A 14 2.92 6.03 -5.04
C PRO A 14 2.16 4.89 -4.35
N GLN A 15 1.12 5.23 -3.56
CA GLN A 15 0.23 4.25 -2.93
C GLN A 15 -0.44 3.34 -3.98
N GLN A 16 -1.02 3.95 -5.02
CA GLN A 16 -1.77 3.22 -6.05
C GLN A 16 -0.85 2.45 -7.00
N ILE A 17 0.33 3.00 -7.32
CA ILE A 17 1.38 2.27 -8.05
C ILE A 17 1.77 1.01 -7.27
N MET A 18 2.03 1.14 -5.97
CA MET A 18 2.38 0.01 -5.12
C MET A 18 1.24 -1.02 -5.06
N GLY A 19 -0.01 -0.57 -4.93
CA GLY A 19 -1.18 -1.44 -4.95
C GLY A 19 -1.28 -2.28 -6.23
N SER A 20 -1.08 -1.67 -7.40
CA SER A 20 -1.04 -2.40 -8.66
C SER A 20 0.12 -3.42 -8.70
N LEU A 21 1.31 -3.07 -8.18
CA LEU A 21 2.44 -4.01 -8.10
C LEU A 21 2.14 -5.20 -7.16
N VAL A 22 1.57 -4.95 -5.99
CA VAL A 22 1.21 -5.99 -5.03
C VAL A 22 0.15 -6.92 -5.63
N LYS A 23 -0.95 -6.35 -6.15
CA LYS A 23 -2.09 -7.12 -6.64
C LYS A 23 -1.81 -7.87 -7.93
N GLN A 24 -0.93 -7.37 -8.80
CA GLN A 24 -0.68 -8.01 -10.11
C GLN A 24 0.62 -8.81 -10.14
N PHE A 25 1.69 -8.29 -9.55
CA PHE A 25 3.01 -8.91 -9.63
C PHE A 25 3.28 -9.81 -8.43
N LEU A 26 3.11 -9.29 -7.21
CA LEU A 26 3.43 -10.05 -6.00
C LEU A 26 2.46 -11.24 -5.81
N SER A 27 1.16 -11.05 -6.04
CA SER A 27 0.16 -12.13 -5.99
C SER A 27 0.56 -13.30 -6.91
N LYS A 28 0.94 -13.00 -8.15
CA LYS A 28 1.41 -13.97 -9.13
C LYS A 28 2.68 -14.68 -8.68
N GLN A 29 3.65 -13.94 -8.12
CA GLN A 29 4.88 -14.54 -7.59
C GLN A 29 4.63 -15.45 -6.38
N ARG A 30 3.59 -15.18 -5.60
CA ARG A 30 3.19 -15.97 -4.43
C ARG A 30 2.16 -17.05 -4.75
N GLU A 31 1.82 -17.22 -6.04
CA GLU A 31 0.85 -18.21 -6.52
C GLU A 31 -0.54 -18.08 -5.86
N VAL A 32 -0.93 -16.85 -5.52
CA VAL A 32 -2.26 -16.51 -4.99
C VAL A 32 -3.02 -15.61 -5.96
N THR A 33 -4.35 -15.60 -5.87
CA THR A 33 -5.16 -14.67 -6.65
C THR A 33 -5.06 -13.24 -6.07
N PRO A 34 -5.20 -12.19 -6.89
CA PRO A 34 -5.16 -10.80 -6.43
C PRO A 34 -6.17 -10.49 -5.31
N GLY A 35 -7.35 -11.10 -5.37
CA GLY A 35 -8.42 -10.94 -4.37
C GLY A 35 -8.12 -11.60 -3.02
N GLU A 36 -7.22 -12.58 -2.97
CA GLU A 36 -6.78 -13.21 -1.71
C GLU A 36 -5.75 -12.35 -0.96
N VAL A 37 -5.13 -11.38 -1.63
CA VAL A 37 -4.19 -10.45 -0.99
C VAL A 37 -4.95 -9.26 -0.43
N TYR A 38 -4.98 -9.08 0.90
CA TYR A 38 -5.52 -7.86 1.51
C TYR A 38 -4.41 -6.84 1.71
N HIS A 39 -4.35 -5.82 0.84
CA HIS A 39 -3.32 -4.81 0.82
C HIS A 39 -3.71 -3.59 1.67
N VAL A 40 -2.99 -3.44 2.78
CA VAL A 40 -3.15 -2.33 3.73
C VAL A 40 -1.98 -1.37 3.61
N THR A 41 -2.25 -0.06 3.58
CA THR A 41 -1.22 0.97 3.60
C THR A 41 -1.31 1.82 4.86
N PHE A 42 -0.15 2.24 5.38
CA PHE A 42 -0.07 3.25 6.42
C PHE A 42 0.23 4.61 5.79
N MET A 43 -0.62 5.61 6.02
CA MET A 43 -0.52 6.91 5.38
C MET A 43 -0.73 8.05 6.36
N PRO A 44 0.07 9.13 6.27
CA PRO A 44 -0.07 10.29 7.16
C PRO A 44 -1.25 11.21 6.77
N CYS A 45 -2.11 10.82 5.82
CA CYS A 45 -3.14 11.68 5.25
C CYS A 45 -4.47 10.95 5.10
N TYR A 46 -5.56 11.60 5.53
CA TYR A 46 -6.92 11.07 5.37
C TYR A 46 -7.34 10.95 3.90
N ASP A 47 -6.91 11.88 3.04
CA ASP A 47 -7.26 11.88 1.61
C ASP A 47 -6.83 10.60 0.90
N LYS A 48 -5.84 9.88 1.43
CA LYS A 48 -5.44 8.57 0.89
C LYS A 48 -6.49 7.49 1.05
N LYS A 49 -7.37 7.58 2.05
CA LYS A 49 -8.56 6.72 2.15
C LYS A 49 -9.53 7.03 1.00
N LEU A 50 -9.80 8.31 0.77
CA LEU A 50 -10.68 8.75 -0.33
C LEU A 50 -10.10 8.37 -1.69
N GLU A 51 -8.78 8.47 -1.86
CA GLU A 51 -8.11 8.00 -3.07
C GLU A 51 -8.25 6.50 -3.24
N ALA A 52 -8.04 5.69 -2.18
CA ALA A 52 -8.19 4.23 -2.23
C ALA A 52 -9.61 3.78 -2.56
N SER A 53 -10.62 4.50 -2.07
CA SER A 53 -12.04 4.15 -2.26
C SER A 53 -12.61 4.60 -3.61
N ARG A 54 -11.81 5.18 -4.52
CA ARG A 54 -12.31 5.55 -5.85
C ARG A 54 -12.54 4.31 -6.70
N GLU A 55 -13.69 4.27 -7.36
CA GLU A 55 -14.03 3.23 -8.34
C GLU A 55 -13.01 3.14 -9.49
N ASP A 56 -12.32 4.24 -9.81
CA ASP A 56 -11.25 4.28 -10.81
C ASP A 56 -10.06 3.33 -10.50
N PHE A 57 -9.93 2.88 -9.24
CA PHE A 57 -8.91 1.93 -8.79
C PHE A 57 -9.46 0.55 -8.44
N TYR A 58 -10.73 0.29 -8.75
CA TYR A 58 -11.27 -1.05 -8.80
C TYR A 58 -10.94 -1.68 -10.17
N SER A 59 -10.42 -2.91 -10.16
CA SER A 59 -10.19 -3.64 -11.41
C SER A 59 -11.27 -4.69 -11.61
N ASP A 60 -12.13 -4.50 -12.62
CA ASP A 60 -13.15 -5.50 -12.98
C ASP A 60 -12.54 -6.84 -13.40
N VAL A 61 -11.35 -6.82 -13.99
CA VAL A 61 -10.63 -8.02 -14.45
C VAL A 61 -10.09 -8.82 -13.28
N LEU A 62 -9.55 -8.14 -12.27
CA LEU A 62 -8.99 -8.79 -11.08
C LEU A 62 -10.03 -8.96 -9.96
N ASN A 63 -11.19 -8.32 -10.11
CA ASN A 63 -12.27 -8.24 -9.15
C ASN A 63 -11.81 -7.79 -7.74
N CYS A 64 -10.96 -6.77 -7.69
CA CYS A 64 -10.43 -6.21 -6.44
C CYS A 64 -9.94 -4.76 -6.60
N HIS A 65 -9.80 -4.04 -5.48
CA HIS A 65 -9.11 -2.75 -5.45
C HIS A 65 -7.58 -2.93 -5.45
N ASP A 66 -6.86 -1.93 -5.95
CA ASP A 66 -5.40 -1.82 -5.81
C ASP A 66 -4.97 -1.72 -4.32
N VAL A 67 -5.77 -1.04 -3.49
CA VAL A 67 -5.56 -0.84 -2.04
C VAL A 67 -6.86 -1.08 -1.30
N ASP A 68 -6.87 -2.04 -0.39
CA ASP A 68 -8.11 -2.45 0.31
C ASP A 68 -8.35 -1.64 1.59
N CYS A 69 -7.29 -1.17 2.25
CA CYS A 69 -7.40 -0.38 3.47
C CYS A 69 -6.25 0.63 3.58
N VAL A 70 -6.57 1.79 4.14
CA VAL A 70 -5.58 2.81 4.51
C VAL A 70 -5.75 3.10 5.99
N ILE A 71 -4.67 2.93 6.75
CA ILE A 71 -4.57 3.25 8.18
C ILE A 71 -3.81 4.57 8.32
N THR A 72 -4.37 5.51 9.07
CA THR A 72 -3.74 6.79 9.37
C THR A 72 -2.93 6.75 10.67
N ALA A 73 -2.08 7.74 10.89
CA ALA A 73 -1.31 7.88 12.13
C ALA A 73 -2.19 7.85 13.38
N ILE A 74 -3.34 8.54 13.35
CA ILE A 74 -4.29 8.59 14.47
C ILE A 74 -4.95 7.22 14.71
N GLU A 75 -5.31 6.50 13.65
CA GLU A 75 -5.92 5.17 13.79
C GLU A 75 -4.92 4.14 14.33
N LEU A 76 -3.65 4.24 13.92
CA LEU A 76 -2.58 3.41 14.48
C LEU A 76 -2.39 3.68 15.98
N GLU A 77 -2.36 4.96 16.38
CA GLU A 77 -2.26 5.36 17.79
C GLU A 77 -3.45 4.82 18.61
N GLN A 78 -4.68 4.99 18.13
CA GLN A 78 -5.89 4.43 18.77
C GLN A 78 -5.84 2.90 18.89
N MET A 79 -5.28 2.21 17.88
CA MET A 79 -5.12 0.76 17.90
C MET A 79 -4.06 0.32 18.94
N LEU A 80 -3.01 1.11 19.14
CA LEU A 80 -2.01 0.84 20.19
C LEU A 80 -2.59 1.09 21.59
N ASP A 81 -3.28 2.22 21.78
CA ASP A 81 -3.92 2.60 23.05
C ASP A 81 -4.98 1.58 23.49
N SER A 82 -5.82 1.13 22.56
CA SER A 82 -6.85 0.10 22.85
C SER A 82 -6.24 -1.24 23.28
N ASN A 83 -4.99 -1.51 22.90
CA ASN A 83 -4.23 -2.66 23.32
C ASN A 83 -3.29 -2.37 24.51
N SER A 84 -3.37 -1.18 25.11
CA SER A 84 -2.49 -0.73 26.21
C SER A 84 -1.00 -0.87 25.87
N LYS A 85 -0.63 -0.55 24.63
CA LYS A 85 0.75 -0.60 24.13
C LYS A 85 1.20 0.79 23.68
N SER A 86 2.48 1.10 23.83
CA SER A 86 3.15 2.22 23.17
C SER A 86 4.01 1.73 22.01
N LEU A 87 4.21 2.58 20.99
CA LEU A 87 5.18 2.30 19.93
C LEU A 87 6.59 2.09 20.51
N SER A 88 6.91 2.75 21.62
CA SER A 88 8.20 2.62 22.32
C SER A 88 8.42 1.23 22.92
N ASP A 89 7.35 0.44 23.10
CA ASP A 89 7.41 -0.91 23.65
C ASP A 89 7.70 -1.97 22.56
N VAL A 90 7.70 -1.55 21.28
CA VAL A 90 7.87 -2.45 20.14
C VAL A 90 9.32 -2.40 19.67
N GLU A 91 9.98 -3.55 19.65
CA GLU A 91 11.31 -3.68 19.06
C GLU A 91 11.23 -3.60 17.54
N GLY A 92 12.09 -2.78 16.93
CA GLY A 92 12.17 -2.65 15.48
C GLY A 92 12.76 -3.91 14.86
N ILE A 93 12.11 -4.43 13.83
CA ILE A 93 12.59 -5.56 13.03
C ILE A 93 12.96 -5.10 11.62
N GLU A 94 13.73 -5.93 10.90
CA GLU A 94 14.01 -5.70 9.49
C GLU A 94 12.73 -5.83 8.66
N LEU A 95 12.59 -4.98 7.64
CA LEU A 95 11.43 -4.99 6.75
C LEU A 95 11.58 -6.07 5.69
N ASP A 96 10.51 -6.83 5.46
CA ASP A 96 10.46 -7.77 4.35
C ASP A 96 10.55 -7.02 3.03
N TRP A 97 11.54 -7.36 2.21
CA TRP A 97 11.64 -6.89 0.83
C TRP A 97 10.89 -7.89 -0.09
N PRO A 98 9.72 -7.52 -0.64
CA PRO A 98 8.86 -8.48 -1.36
C PRO A 98 9.33 -8.73 -2.79
N TRP A 99 10.23 -7.89 -3.32
CA TRP A 99 10.74 -8.01 -4.67
C TRP A 99 11.96 -8.91 -4.66
N SER A 100 12.03 -9.84 -5.62
CA SER A 100 13.20 -10.71 -5.77
C SER A 100 14.48 -9.87 -5.83
N GLU A 101 15.36 -10.04 -4.85
CA GLU A 101 16.76 -9.66 -4.99
C GLU A 101 17.29 -10.46 -6.18
N ARG A 102 17.88 -9.80 -7.17
CA ARG A 102 18.90 -10.52 -7.93
C ARG A 102 19.94 -10.90 -6.89
N GLU A 103 20.26 -12.19 -6.74
CA GLU A 103 21.43 -12.61 -5.97
C GLU A 103 22.63 -11.74 -6.38
N GLY A 104 23.07 -10.88 -5.46
CA GLY A 104 24.12 -9.89 -5.66
C GLY A 104 24.40 -9.20 -4.32
N PRO A 105 25.68 -8.99 -3.95
CA PRO A 105 26.08 -8.96 -2.56
C PRO A 105 25.47 -7.81 -1.78
N THR A 106 24.98 -8.15 -0.59
CA THR A 106 24.44 -7.29 0.45
C THR A 106 25.48 -6.24 0.87
N SER A 107 25.35 -5.01 0.37
CA SER A 107 25.82 -3.82 1.09
C SER A 107 25.35 -2.53 0.42
N VAL A 108 24.24 -1.96 0.90
CA VAL A 108 24.20 -0.51 1.09
C VAL A 108 23.47 -0.23 2.40
N ARG A 109 24.25 -0.16 3.49
CA ARG A 109 23.86 0.63 4.66
C ARG A 109 23.80 2.09 4.25
N ARG A 110 22.71 2.78 4.55
CA ARG A 110 22.71 4.18 4.98
C ARG A 110 21.68 4.39 6.06
#